data_AF-A0A3D9I863-F1
#
_entry.id   AF-A0A3D9I863-F1
#
_cell.length_a   1.000
_cell.length_b   1.000
_cell.length_c   1.000
_cell.angle_alpha   90.00
_cell.angle_beta   90.00
_cell.angle_gamma   90.00
#
_symmetry.space_group_name_H-M   'P 1'
#
loop_
_entity.id
_entity.type
_entity.pdbx_description
1 polymer ?
#
loop_
_entity_poly.entity_id
_entity_poly.type
_entity_poly.pdbx_seq_one_letter_code
_entity_poly.pdbx_strand_id
1 'polypeptide(L)'
;MSLDSVSKPLTLSDAWRQGMEILRQAGVEEAAADAELLLLYLLGIDKTSLLRDWRDPFPPAKTEAWLGLLERRGTGVPVQYVIGEQYFFGRAFGVSESVLIPRPETELLAEAVLDIADRLWNDSAVPPVVLDVGTGSGILAITLAAERPSWRVMASDLSPDALRTAAGNAERNGVASRISFVQGDLLSPFLAENVYPSFDVLVSNPPYIPSLDILDLQREVRDHEPRLALDGGTDGLNPYRIMAGQLPLLERLPRVVAWEVGAGQAEDVAALLRAAADWQDIRFVKDYAGIDRHVIAIK
;
A
#
# COMPACT_ATOMS: atom_id res chain seq x y z
N MET A 1 -9.99 -43.41 44.03
CA MET A 1 -9.62 -42.99 42.67
C MET A 1 -10.57 -41.88 42.26
N SER A 2 -10.18 -40.62 42.46
CA SER A 2 -10.86 -39.50 41.79
C SER A 2 -9.98 -39.19 40.58
N LEU A 3 -10.49 -39.50 39.39
CA LEU A 3 -9.84 -39.16 38.14
C LEU A 3 -9.86 -37.64 38.04
N ASP A 4 -8.69 -37.01 38.16
CA ASP A 4 -8.48 -35.64 37.75
C ASP A 4 -9.01 -35.50 36.31
N SER A 5 -10.06 -34.70 36.12
CA SER A 5 -10.52 -34.32 34.80
C SER A 5 -9.47 -33.41 34.19
N VAL A 6 -8.41 -33.99 33.63
CA VAL A 6 -7.41 -33.26 32.85
C VAL A 6 -8.17 -32.61 31.70
N SER A 7 -8.40 -31.30 31.77
CA SER A 7 -9.00 -30.58 30.67
C SER A 7 -8.11 -30.78 29.45
N LYS A 8 -8.71 -31.17 28.33
CA LYS A 8 -7.97 -31.35 27.08
C LYS A 8 -7.23 -30.03 26.79
N PRO A 9 -5.92 -30.07 26.52
CA PRO A 9 -5.17 -28.85 26.24
C PRO A 9 -5.76 -28.14 25.01
N LEU A 10 -5.86 -26.80 25.10
CA LEU A 10 -6.28 -25.94 23.99
C LEU A 10 -5.40 -26.24 22.77
N THR A 11 -5.99 -26.57 21.62
CA THR A 11 -5.22 -26.77 20.38
C THR A 11 -5.11 -25.47 19.58
N LEU A 12 -4.24 -25.42 18.56
CA LEU A 12 -4.19 -24.29 17.61
C LEU A 12 -5.57 -24.03 16.97
N SER A 13 -6.28 -25.11 16.61
CA SER A 13 -7.64 -25.00 16.07
C SER A 13 -8.66 -24.42 17.06
N ASP A 14 -8.52 -24.73 18.35
CA ASP A 14 -9.38 -24.19 19.39
C ASP A 14 -9.06 -22.72 19.66
N ALA A 15 -7.77 -22.34 19.64
CA ALA A 15 -7.32 -20.95 19.77
C ALA A 15 -7.84 -20.09 18.61
N TRP A 16 -7.73 -20.57 17.36
CA TRP A 16 -8.30 -19.88 16.20
C TRP A 16 -9.81 -19.71 16.31
N ARG A 17 -10.55 -20.78 16.67
CA ARG A 17 -12.01 -20.70 16.84
C ARG A 17 -12.40 -19.72 17.94
N GLN A 18 -11.66 -19.70 19.04
CA GLN A 18 -11.85 -18.74 20.12
C GLN A 18 -11.61 -17.31 19.63
N GLY A 19 -10.52 -17.05 18.92
CA GLY A 19 -10.23 -15.72 18.38
C GLY A 19 -11.29 -15.25 17.39
N MET A 20 -11.68 -16.10 16.45
CA MET A 20 -12.76 -15.84 15.51
C MET A 20 -14.05 -15.42 16.24
N GLU A 21 -14.43 -16.14 17.29
CA GLU A 21 -15.66 -15.81 18.04
C GLU A 21 -15.52 -14.48 18.82
N ILE A 22 -14.37 -14.22 19.43
CA ILE A 22 -14.10 -12.94 20.12
C ILE A 22 -14.20 -11.77 19.14
N LEU A 23 -13.56 -11.88 17.97
CA LEU A 23 -13.58 -10.82 16.95
C LEU A 23 -14.97 -10.64 16.35
N ARG A 24 -15.70 -11.72 16.10
CA ARG A 24 -17.10 -11.66 15.62
C ARG A 24 -18.00 -10.95 16.62
N GLN A 25 -17.84 -11.21 17.92
CA GLN A 25 -18.57 -10.51 18.97
C GLN A 25 -18.20 -9.02 19.07
N ALA A 26 -16.97 -8.66 18.71
CA ALA A 26 -16.51 -7.28 18.61
C ALA A 26 -16.96 -6.56 17.31
N GLY A 27 -17.69 -7.24 16.42
CA GLY A 27 -18.20 -6.66 15.17
C GLY A 27 -17.17 -6.62 14.03
N VAL A 28 -16.11 -7.42 14.10
CA VAL A 28 -15.16 -7.57 13.00
C VAL A 28 -15.79 -8.43 11.90
N GLU A 29 -15.86 -7.91 10.67
CA GLU A 29 -16.45 -8.60 9.51
C GLU A 29 -15.63 -9.84 9.12
N GLU A 30 -14.32 -9.69 8.96
CA GLU A 30 -13.38 -10.75 8.52
C GLU A 30 -12.76 -11.52 9.70
N ALA A 31 -13.54 -11.79 10.74
CA ALA A 31 -13.06 -12.34 12.02
C ALA A 31 -12.25 -13.64 11.90
N ALA A 32 -12.62 -14.52 10.96
CA ALA A 32 -11.94 -15.79 10.74
C ALA A 32 -10.56 -15.61 10.11
N ALA A 33 -10.44 -14.72 9.12
CA ALA A 33 -9.18 -14.42 8.45
C ALA A 33 -8.24 -13.68 9.40
N ASP A 34 -8.75 -12.72 10.16
CA ASP A 34 -7.95 -11.96 11.12
C ASP A 34 -7.41 -12.84 12.25
N ALA A 35 -8.24 -13.75 12.79
CA ALA A 35 -7.79 -14.70 13.79
C ALA A 35 -6.68 -15.63 13.24
N GLU A 36 -6.76 -16.04 11.96
CA GLU A 36 -5.70 -16.81 11.32
C GLU A 36 -4.41 -15.99 11.20
N LEU A 37 -4.48 -14.77 10.69
CA LEU A 37 -3.33 -13.88 10.51
C LEU A 37 -2.63 -13.56 11.84
N LEU A 38 -3.39 -13.25 12.88
CA LEU A 38 -2.85 -12.99 14.21
C LEU A 38 -2.20 -14.23 14.82
N LEU A 39 -2.73 -15.43 14.55
CA LEU A 39 -2.14 -16.68 15.02
C LEU A 39 -0.83 -17.00 14.29
N LEU A 40 -0.79 -16.81 12.97
CA LEU A 40 0.43 -16.94 12.16
C LEU A 40 1.52 -16.00 12.67
N TYR A 41 1.17 -14.73 12.89
CA TYR A 41 2.07 -13.72 13.45
C TYR A 41 2.57 -14.11 14.84
N LEU A 42 1.66 -14.45 15.75
CA LEU A 42 2.00 -14.81 17.13
C LEU A 42 2.95 -16.00 17.20
N LEU A 43 2.78 -17.00 16.33
CA LEU A 43 3.57 -18.21 16.31
C LEU A 43 4.86 -18.07 15.48
N GLY A 44 4.93 -17.10 14.57
CA GLY A 44 6.05 -16.94 13.65
C GLY A 44 6.14 -18.08 12.64
N ILE A 45 4.99 -18.57 12.16
CA ILE A 45 4.89 -19.70 11.22
C ILE A 45 4.09 -19.31 9.99
N ASP A 46 4.26 -20.07 8.91
CA ASP A 46 3.47 -19.92 7.69
C ASP A 46 2.15 -20.70 7.75
N LYS A 47 1.26 -20.42 6.80
CA LYS A 47 -0.06 -21.07 6.69
C LYS A 47 0.05 -22.59 6.53
N THR A 48 1.06 -23.05 5.80
CA THR A 48 1.31 -24.49 5.61
C THR A 48 1.61 -25.19 6.93
N SER A 49 2.46 -24.59 7.77
CA SER A 49 2.80 -25.12 9.09
C SER A 49 1.60 -25.07 10.02
N LEU A 50 0.83 -23.98 10.03
CA LEU A 50 -0.38 -23.88 10.85
C LEU A 50 -1.40 -24.98 10.51
N LEU A 51 -1.60 -25.27 9.23
CA LEU A 51 -2.51 -26.34 8.79
C LEU A 51 -2.01 -27.74 9.14
N ARG A 52 -0.69 -27.97 9.03
CA ARG A 52 -0.06 -29.24 9.43
C ARG A 52 -0.22 -29.47 10.94
N ASP A 53 0.02 -28.43 11.73
CA ASP A 53 0.10 -28.49 13.19
C ASP A 53 -1.26 -28.15 13.85
N TRP A 54 -2.34 -28.11 13.09
CA TRP A 54 -3.65 -27.58 13.48
C TRP A 54 -4.24 -28.20 14.76
N ARG A 55 -3.91 -29.46 15.04
CA ARG A 55 -4.37 -30.20 16.23
C ARG A 55 -3.36 -30.21 17.37
N ASP A 56 -2.20 -29.60 17.18
CA ASP A 56 -1.16 -29.55 18.19
C ASP A 56 -1.57 -28.61 19.34
N PRO A 57 -1.03 -28.83 20.55
CA PRO A 57 -1.31 -27.96 21.68
C PRO A 57 -0.88 -26.51 21.42
N PHE A 58 -1.77 -25.57 21.69
CA PHE A 58 -1.45 -24.15 21.70
C PHE A 58 -0.44 -23.85 22.83
N PRO A 59 0.67 -23.13 22.56
CA PRO A 59 1.69 -22.86 23.57
C PRO A 59 1.13 -22.04 24.75
N PRO A 60 1.07 -22.57 25.98
CA PRO A 60 0.43 -21.86 27.10
C PRO A 60 1.10 -20.50 27.41
N ALA A 61 2.41 -20.39 27.17
CA ALA A 61 3.17 -19.16 27.35
C ALA A 61 2.77 -18.02 26.38
N LYS A 62 2.05 -18.32 25.29
CA LYS A 62 1.59 -17.33 24.31
C LYS A 62 0.14 -16.87 24.54
N THR A 63 -0.54 -17.39 25.57
CA THR A 63 -1.95 -17.10 25.85
C THR A 63 -2.23 -15.62 26.09
N GLU A 64 -1.40 -14.96 26.91
CA GLU A 64 -1.58 -13.54 27.21
C GLU A 64 -1.38 -12.67 25.95
N ALA A 65 -0.33 -12.95 25.19
CA ALA A 65 -0.06 -12.26 23.93
C ALA A 65 -1.19 -12.47 22.90
N TRP A 66 -1.75 -13.69 22.83
CA TRP A 66 -2.89 -13.99 21.96
C TRP A 66 -4.11 -13.15 22.30
N LEU A 67 -4.49 -13.10 23.58
CA LEU A 67 -5.62 -12.31 24.03
C LEU A 67 -5.40 -10.81 23.80
N GLY A 68 -4.19 -10.30 24.04
CA GLY A 68 -3.84 -8.90 23.76
C GLY A 68 -3.95 -8.54 22.28
N LEU A 69 -3.57 -9.43 21.36
CA LEU A 69 -3.73 -9.22 19.92
C LEU A 69 -5.22 -9.14 19.52
N LEU A 70 -6.03 -10.07 20.05
CA LEU A 70 -7.46 -10.11 19.80
C LEU A 70 -8.19 -8.89 20.40
N GLU A 71 -7.81 -8.48 21.60
CA GLU A 71 -8.35 -7.28 22.25
C GLU A 71 -8.06 -6.05 21.40
N ARG A 72 -6.78 -5.84 21.02
CA ARG A 72 -6.40 -4.70 20.18
C ARG A 72 -7.15 -4.69 18.86
N ARG A 73 -7.23 -5.84 18.18
CA ARG A 73 -8.00 -5.98 16.92
C ARG A 73 -9.50 -5.69 17.14
N GLY A 74 -10.08 -6.20 18.23
CA GLY A 74 -11.49 -6.00 18.60
C GLY A 74 -11.88 -4.55 18.87
N THR A 75 -10.91 -3.65 19.11
CA THR A 75 -11.20 -2.22 19.24
C THR A 75 -11.53 -1.53 17.90
N GLY A 76 -11.24 -2.17 16.77
CA GLY A 76 -11.44 -1.65 15.41
C GLY A 76 -10.14 -1.39 14.64
N VAL A 77 -8.97 -1.54 15.28
CA VAL A 77 -7.67 -1.38 14.63
C VAL A 77 -7.52 -2.42 13.51
N PRO A 78 -7.10 -2.05 12.28
CA PRO A 78 -6.83 -3.00 11.21
C PRO A 78 -5.81 -4.07 11.62
N VAL A 79 -6.01 -5.32 11.19
CA VAL A 79 -5.13 -6.45 11.58
C VAL A 79 -3.67 -6.19 11.19
N GLN A 80 -3.42 -5.50 10.08
CA GLN A 80 -2.09 -5.15 9.60
C GLN A 80 -1.37 -4.17 10.54
N TYR A 81 -2.09 -3.25 11.20
CA TYR A 81 -1.50 -2.38 12.23
C TYR A 81 -1.35 -3.09 13.58
N VAL A 82 -2.17 -4.11 13.84
CA VAL A 82 -1.96 -5.00 14.98
C VAL A 82 -0.64 -5.76 14.83
N ILE A 83 -0.39 -6.29 13.63
CA ILE A 83 0.82 -7.03 13.24
C ILE A 83 2.03 -6.10 13.03
N GLY A 84 1.79 -4.90 12.50
CA GLY A 84 2.82 -3.94 12.09
C GLY A 84 3.41 -4.21 10.71
N GLU A 85 2.82 -5.09 9.92
CA GLU A 85 3.34 -5.52 8.61
C GLU A 85 2.22 -5.80 7.61
N GLN A 86 2.51 -5.52 6.34
CA GLN A 86 1.71 -5.93 5.18
C GLN A 86 2.63 -6.45 4.07
N TYR A 87 2.21 -7.51 3.40
CA TYR A 87 2.90 -8.00 2.21
C TYR A 87 2.42 -7.25 0.97
N PHE A 88 3.37 -6.90 0.11
CA PHE A 88 3.12 -6.30 -1.19
C PHE A 88 4.21 -6.79 -2.14
N PHE A 89 3.84 -7.30 -3.32
CA PHE A 89 4.76 -7.80 -4.33
C PHE A 89 5.77 -8.83 -3.78
N GLY A 90 5.28 -9.74 -2.94
CA GLY A 90 6.08 -10.78 -2.28
C GLY A 90 7.06 -10.28 -1.20
N ARG A 91 6.99 -9.00 -0.82
CA ARG A 91 7.88 -8.37 0.17
C ARG A 91 7.10 -7.88 1.38
N ALA A 92 7.75 -7.91 2.54
CA ALA A 92 7.21 -7.41 3.78
C ALA A 92 7.48 -5.90 3.94
N PHE A 93 6.43 -5.13 4.20
CA PHE A 93 6.49 -3.71 4.50
C PHE A 93 5.96 -3.46 5.91
N GLY A 94 6.74 -2.73 6.70
CA GLY A 94 6.27 -2.17 7.96
C GLY A 94 5.17 -1.14 7.69
N VAL A 95 4.07 -1.25 8.44
CA VAL A 95 2.91 -0.35 8.33
C VAL A 95 2.46 0.09 9.71
N SER A 96 1.87 1.29 9.78
CA SER A 96 1.39 1.91 11.00
C SER A 96 0.30 2.93 10.65
N GLU A 97 -0.31 3.53 11.68
CA GLU A 97 -1.32 4.58 11.54
C GLU A 97 -0.84 5.84 10.78
N SER A 98 0.45 5.93 10.42
CA SER A 98 0.99 7.05 9.62
C SER A 98 0.89 6.88 8.11
N VAL A 99 0.54 5.69 7.61
CA VAL A 99 0.54 5.34 6.18
C VAL A 99 -0.73 4.59 5.80
N LEU A 100 -1.13 4.63 4.53
CA LEU A 100 -2.20 3.75 4.03
C LEU A 100 -1.73 2.28 4.07
N ILE A 101 -2.64 1.36 4.39
CA ILE A 101 -2.35 -0.08 4.25
C ILE A 101 -2.27 -0.41 2.74
N PRO A 102 -1.16 -1.00 2.26
CA PRO A 102 -1.00 -1.41 0.87
C PRO A 102 -2.18 -2.25 0.36
N ARG A 103 -2.72 -1.86 -0.79
CA ARG A 103 -3.84 -2.53 -1.46
C ARG A 103 -3.33 -3.44 -2.59
N PRO A 104 -3.97 -4.60 -2.83
CA PRO A 104 -3.59 -5.50 -3.92
C PRO A 104 -3.64 -4.84 -5.30
N GLU A 105 -4.60 -3.93 -5.54
CA GLU A 105 -4.74 -3.26 -6.83
C GLU A 105 -3.49 -2.46 -7.20
N THR A 106 -2.79 -1.88 -6.22
CA THR A 106 -1.54 -1.14 -6.43
C THR A 106 -0.41 -2.02 -6.99
N GLU A 107 -0.48 -3.36 -6.83
CA GLU A 107 0.47 -4.27 -7.47
C GLU A 107 0.35 -4.22 -9.00
N LEU A 108 -0.87 -4.09 -9.53
CA LEU A 108 -1.12 -4.01 -10.96
C LEU A 108 -0.54 -2.71 -11.56
N LEU A 109 -0.50 -1.63 -10.79
CA LEU A 109 0.20 -0.40 -11.20
C LEU A 109 1.70 -0.64 -11.35
N ALA A 110 2.32 -1.29 -10.37
CA ALA A 110 3.74 -1.61 -10.39
C ALA A 110 4.07 -2.53 -11.59
N GLU A 111 3.29 -3.58 -11.82
CA GLU A 111 3.43 -4.47 -12.97
C GLU A 111 3.36 -3.72 -14.30
N ALA A 112 2.32 -2.90 -14.48
CA ALA A 112 2.12 -2.15 -15.71
C ALA A 112 3.26 -1.15 -15.98
N VAL A 113 3.75 -0.48 -14.94
CA VAL A 113 4.89 0.45 -15.04
C VAL A 113 6.17 -0.27 -15.43
N LEU A 114 6.46 -1.42 -14.81
CA LEU A 114 7.63 -2.24 -15.13
C LEU A 114 7.57 -2.73 -16.58
N ASP A 115 6.42 -3.27 -17.02
CA ASP A 115 6.21 -3.76 -18.37
C ASP A 115 6.38 -2.67 -19.43
N ILE A 116 5.83 -1.47 -19.18
CA ILE A 116 5.95 -0.32 -20.08
C ILE A 116 7.41 0.14 -20.13
N ALA A 117 8.05 0.28 -18.97
CA ALA A 117 9.40 0.80 -18.91
C ALA A 117 10.41 -0.17 -19.56
N ASP A 118 10.26 -1.48 -19.37
CA ASP A 118 11.11 -2.45 -20.03
C ASP A 118 11.05 -2.31 -21.55
N ARG A 119 9.86 -2.06 -22.12
CA ARG A 119 9.72 -1.83 -23.57
C ARG A 119 10.33 -0.51 -24.03
N LEU A 120 10.16 0.55 -23.24
CA LEU A 120 10.61 1.91 -23.60
C LEU A 120 12.11 2.16 -23.37
N TRP A 121 12.75 1.36 -22.50
CA TRP A 121 14.16 1.48 -22.13
C TRP A 121 15.00 0.23 -22.42
N ASN A 122 14.45 -0.81 -23.07
CA ASN A 122 15.18 -2.06 -23.38
C ASN A 122 16.58 -1.84 -23.98
N ASP A 123 16.69 -0.87 -24.91
CA ASP A 123 17.92 -0.57 -25.64
C ASP A 123 18.63 0.70 -25.12
N SER A 124 18.16 1.25 -24.00
CA SER A 124 18.74 2.48 -23.43
C SER A 124 19.96 2.16 -22.58
N ALA A 125 21.08 2.84 -22.84
CA ALA A 125 22.27 2.76 -21.99
C ALA A 125 22.07 3.41 -20.61
N VAL A 126 21.07 4.29 -20.47
CA VAL A 126 20.75 5.01 -19.24
C VAL A 126 19.39 4.51 -18.71
N PRO A 127 19.34 4.01 -17.45
CA PRO A 127 18.08 3.57 -16.84
C PRO A 127 17.18 4.77 -16.51
N PRO A 128 15.86 4.57 -16.44
CA PRO A 128 14.93 5.65 -16.09
C PRO A 128 15.11 6.12 -14.64
N VAL A 129 14.85 7.40 -14.42
CA VAL A 129 14.66 7.99 -13.09
C VAL A 129 13.17 8.03 -12.78
N VAL A 130 12.76 7.41 -11.66
CA VAL A 130 11.36 7.33 -11.23
C VAL A 130 11.07 8.37 -10.16
N LEU A 131 9.90 8.99 -10.22
CA LEU A 131 9.30 9.76 -9.15
C LEU A 131 8.03 9.06 -8.64
N ASP A 132 7.96 8.77 -7.35
CA ASP A 132 6.77 8.28 -6.65
C ASP A 132 6.20 9.39 -5.76
N VAL A 133 4.98 9.84 -6.04
CA VAL A 133 4.34 10.96 -5.35
C VAL A 133 3.26 10.44 -4.40
N GLY A 134 3.32 10.84 -3.13
CA GLY A 134 2.46 10.28 -2.09
C GLY A 134 2.88 8.86 -1.73
N THR A 135 4.18 8.65 -1.52
CA THR A 135 4.80 7.32 -1.41
C THR A 135 4.27 6.51 -0.22
N GLY A 136 3.74 7.17 0.83
CA GLY A 136 3.17 6.51 1.99
C GLY A 136 4.18 5.59 2.68
N SER A 137 3.91 4.28 2.67
CA SER A 137 4.80 3.24 3.20
C SER A 137 5.99 2.92 2.28
N GLY A 138 6.07 3.54 1.10
CA GLY A 138 7.13 3.36 0.12
C GLY A 138 6.89 2.22 -0.86
N ILE A 139 5.72 1.57 -0.87
CA ILE A 139 5.49 0.31 -1.61
C ILE A 139 5.81 0.41 -3.09
N LEU A 140 5.38 1.48 -3.79
CA LEU A 140 5.65 1.65 -5.21
C LEU A 140 7.13 1.94 -5.44
N ALA A 141 7.67 2.98 -4.79
CA ALA A 141 9.09 3.34 -4.89
C ALA A 141 10.04 2.17 -4.63
N ILE A 142 9.82 1.44 -3.54
CA ILE A 142 10.66 0.33 -3.10
C ILE A 142 10.51 -0.88 -4.02
N THR A 143 9.29 -1.22 -4.44
CA THR A 143 9.06 -2.34 -5.35
C THR A 143 9.69 -2.08 -6.70
N LEU A 144 9.48 -0.90 -7.30
CA LEU A 144 10.10 -0.55 -8.58
C LEU A 144 11.63 -0.58 -8.48
N ALA A 145 12.20 -0.04 -7.40
CA ALA A 145 13.64 -0.15 -7.15
C ALA A 145 14.07 -1.62 -7.01
N ALA A 146 13.36 -2.45 -6.25
CA ALA A 146 13.73 -3.84 -6.00
C ALA A 146 13.65 -4.71 -7.26
N GLU A 147 12.64 -4.52 -8.09
CA GLU A 147 12.43 -5.24 -9.35
C GLU A 147 13.43 -4.81 -10.44
N ARG A 148 13.93 -3.57 -10.41
CA ARG A 148 14.91 -3.06 -11.37
C ARG A 148 16.11 -2.43 -10.64
N PRO A 149 17.16 -3.23 -10.35
CA PRO A 149 18.32 -2.77 -9.56
C PRO A 149 19.07 -1.56 -10.14
N SER A 150 18.98 -1.31 -11.45
CA SER A 150 19.60 -0.16 -12.11
C SER A 150 18.81 1.14 -11.97
N TRP A 151 17.54 1.09 -11.57
CA TRP A 151 16.70 2.27 -11.47
C TRP A 151 17.02 3.07 -10.21
N ARG A 152 16.87 4.39 -10.35
CA ARG A 152 16.90 5.34 -9.23
C ARG A 152 15.52 5.89 -9.02
N VAL A 153 15.13 6.03 -7.75
CA VAL A 153 13.80 6.49 -7.40
C VAL A 153 13.92 7.70 -6.49
N MET A 154 13.07 8.69 -6.72
CA MET A 154 12.75 9.70 -5.74
C MET A 154 11.32 9.49 -5.28
N ALA A 155 11.10 9.61 -3.98
CA ALA A 155 9.82 9.37 -3.37
C ALA A 155 9.44 10.60 -2.53
N SER A 156 8.24 11.15 -2.73
CA SER A 156 7.73 12.26 -1.92
C SER A 156 6.47 11.91 -1.16
N ASP A 157 6.30 12.59 -0.04
CA ASP A 157 5.06 12.58 0.72
C ASP A 157 4.90 13.91 1.46
N LEU A 158 3.66 14.30 1.71
CA LEU A 158 3.37 15.47 2.54
C LEU A 158 3.68 15.16 4.02
N SER A 159 3.50 13.90 4.43
CA SER A 159 3.67 13.43 5.80
C SER A 159 5.13 13.04 6.09
N PRO A 160 5.80 13.71 7.05
CA PRO A 160 7.15 13.31 7.46
C PRO A 160 7.15 11.95 8.17
N ASP A 161 6.02 11.51 8.70
CA ASP A 161 5.88 10.23 9.40
C ASP A 161 5.77 9.07 8.39
N ALA A 162 5.08 9.31 7.28
CA ALA A 162 5.06 8.40 6.13
C ALA A 162 6.48 8.22 5.56
N LEU A 163 7.22 9.31 5.35
CA LEU A 163 8.60 9.23 4.86
C LEU A 163 9.53 8.46 5.80
N ARG A 164 9.36 8.55 7.13
CA ARG A 164 10.13 7.72 8.07
C ARG A 164 9.79 6.24 7.92
N THR A 165 8.52 5.92 7.73
CA THR A 165 8.06 4.55 7.47
C THR A 165 8.64 4.02 6.15
N ALA A 166 8.55 4.80 5.07
CA ALA A 166 9.11 4.46 3.77
C ALA A 166 10.64 4.26 3.82
N ALA A 167 11.37 5.11 4.54
CA ALA A 167 12.81 4.96 4.73
C ALA A 167 13.16 3.64 5.44
N GLY A 168 12.47 3.32 6.54
CA GLY A 168 12.64 2.04 7.24
C GLY A 168 12.34 0.83 6.35
N ASN A 169 11.31 0.93 5.51
CA ASN A 169 10.99 -0.11 4.52
C ASN A 169 12.04 -0.24 3.42
N ALA A 170 12.63 0.87 2.98
CA ALA A 170 13.70 0.86 1.98
C ALA A 170 14.98 0.21 2.52
N GLU A 171 15.31 0.44 3.80
CA GLU A 171 16.40 -0.27 4.48
C GLU A 171 16.10 -1.77 4.60
N ARG A 172 14.90 -2.11 5.08
CA ARG A 172 14.43 -3.49 5.24
C ARG A 172 14.51 -4.29 3.94
N ASN A 173 14.18 -3.66 2.82
CA ASN A 173 14.16 -4.29 1.50
C ASN A 173 15.47 -4.09 0.71
N GLY A 174 16.52 -3.53 1.34
CA GLY A 174 17.85 -3.44 0.74
C GLY A 174 17.99 -2.47 -0.44
N VAL A 175 17.09 -1.48 -0.54
CA VAL A 175 17.05 -0.51 -1.67
C VAL A 175 17.35 0.93 -1.26
N ALA A 176 17.58 1.21 0.02
CA ALA A 176 17.76 2.56 0.56
C ALA A 176 18.81 3.41 -0.20
N SER A 177 19.90 2.83 -0.68
CA SER A 177 20.94 3.56 -1.44
C SER A 177 20.51 4.08 -2.82
N ARG A 178 19.32 3.68 -3.28
CA ARG A 178 18.77 4.02 -4.61
C ARG A 178 17.50 4.86 -4.52
N ILE A 179 17.04 5.18 -3.31
CA ILE A 179 15.84 5.97 -3.07
C ILE A 179 16.19 7.24 -2.32
N SER A 180 15.78 8.38 -2.85
CA SER A 180 15.82 9.67 -2.16
C SER A 180 14.42 10.06 -1.70
N PHE A 181 14.29 10.51 -0.46
CA PHE A 181 13.00 10.94 0.11
C PHE A 181 12.91 12.46 0.20
N VAL A 182 11.78 13.02 -0.24
CA VAL A 182 11.54 14.47 -0.25
C VAL A 182 10.19 14.78 0.38
N GLN A 183 10.16 15.65 1.38
CA GLN A 183 8.89 16.12 1.93
C GLN A 183 8.29 17.20 1.04
N GLY A 184 7.01 17.10 0.74
CA GLY A 184 6.23 18.21 0.20
C GLY A 184 4.93 17.80 -0.47
N ASP A 185 4.24 18.81 -0.98
CA ASP A 185 2.90 18.67 -1.55
C ASP A 185 2.98 18.33 -3.05
N LEU A 186 2.61 17.09 -3.38
CA LEU A 186 2.53 16.58 -4.75
C LEU A 186 3.81 16.87 -5.55
N LEU A 187 3.71 17.56 -6.69
CA LEU A 187 4.88 17.88 -7.53
C LEU A 187 5.58 19.18 -7.13
N SER A 188 5.04 19.95 -6.17
CA SER A 188 5.54 21.28 -5.81
C SER A 188 7.04 21.31 -5.49
N PRO A 189 7.63 20.35 -4.75
CA PRO A 189 9.07 20.34 -4.48
C PRO A 189 9.93 20.27 -5.74
N PHE A 190 9.40 19.69 -6.82
CA PHE A 190 10.16 19.36 -8.03
C PHE A 190 10.02 20.41 -9.14
N LEU A 191 9.29 21.50 -8.89
CA LEU A 191 9.09 22.58 -9.86
C LEU A 191 10.26 23.57 -9.91
N ALA A 192 11.13 23.55 -8.89
CA ALA A 192 12.29 24.43 -8.85
C ALA A 192 13.38 23.95 -9.82
N GLU A 193 13.76 24.81 -10.76
CA GLU A 193 14.79 24.52 -11.76
C GLU A 193 16.13 24.14 -11.11
N ASN A 194 16.79 23.12 -11.66
CA ASN A 194 18.13 22.65 -11.28
C ASN A 194 18.27 22.18 -9.81
N VAL A 195 17.18 21.94 -9.10
CA VAL A 195 17.22 21.35 -7.75
C VAL A 195 17.23 19.82 -7.81
N TYR A 196 16.49 19.25 -8.75
CA TYR A 196 16.29 17.81 -8.89
C TYR A 196 16.55 17.35 -10.32
N PRO A 197 16.88 16.06 -10.54
CA PRO A 197 16.98 15.52 -11.90
C PRO A 197 15.60 15.54 -12.56
N SER A 198 15.59 15.58 -13.89
CA SER A 198 14.37 15.27 -14.66
C SER A 198 13.93 13.82 -14.44
N PHE A 199 12.62 13.60 -14.41
CA PHE A 199 12.04 12.27 -14.24
C PHE A 199 11.61 11.67 -15.57
N ASP A 200 11.74 10.36 -15.68
CA ASP A 200 11.34 9.57 -16.84
C ASP A 200 9.98 8.91 -16.64
N VAL A 201 9.73 8.48 -15.41
CA VAL A 201 8.50 7.81 -14.98
C VAL A 201 7.99 8.51 -13.73
N LEU A 202 6.70 8.85 -13.70
CA LEU A 202 6.02 9.38 -12.52
C LEU A 202 4.89 8.43 -12.15
N VAL A 203 4.92 7.93 -10.92
CA VAL A 203 3.87 7.06 -10.35
C VAL A 203 3.22 7.73 -9.15
N SER A 204 1.96 7.41 -8.90
CA SER A 204 1.27 7.85 -7.68
C SER A 204 0.04 6.98 -7.42
N ASN A 205 -0.22 6.69 -6.14
CA ASN A 205 -1.54 6.31 -5.64
C ASN A 205 -2.05 7.45 -4.74
N PRO A 206 -2.59 8.53 -5.32
CA PRO A 206 -3.03 9.68 -4.55
C PRO A 206 -4.39 9.39 -3.87
N PRO A 207 -4.77 10.16 -2.83
CA PRO A 207 -6.06 9.99 -2.21
C PRO A 207 -7.18 10.34 -3.20
N TYR A 208 -8.17 9.45 -3.32
CA TYR A 208 -9.17 9.54 -4.38
C TYR A 208 -10.62 9.44 -3.91
N ILE A 209 -10.84 9.31 -2.60
CA ILE A 209 -12.17 9.11 -2.04
C ILE A 209 -12.82 10.48 -1.82
N PRO A 210 -14.07 10.70 -2.31
CA PRO A 210 -14.81 11.90 -2.00
C PRO A 210 -14.95 12.12 -0.49
N SER A 211 -14.80 13.36 -0.02
CA SER A 211 -14.72 13.66 1.42
C SER A 211 -15.94 13.18 2.22
N LEU A 212 -17.13 13.16 1.58
CA LEU A 212 -18.38 12.71 2.21
C LEU A 212 -18.47 11.17 2.28
N ASP A 213 -17.98 10.47 1.26
CA ASP A 213 -18.03 9.01 1.17
C ASP A 213 -17.15 8.34 2.24
N ILE A 214 -16.17 9.07 2.78
CA ILE A 214 -15.30 8.56 3.85
C ILE A 214 -16.07 8.23 5.13
N LEU A 215 -17.23 8.88 5.35
CA LEU A 215 -18.09 8.59 6.50
C LEU A 215 -18.69 7.17 6.44
N ASP A 216 -18.86 6.64 5.22
CA ASP A 216 -19.48 5.35 4.93
C ASP A 216 -18.46 4.21 4.75
N LEU A 217 -17.16 4.51 4.86
CA LEU A 217 -16.13 3.47 4.83
C LEU A 217 -16.23 2.54 6.04
N GLN A 218 -15.71 1.33 5.87
CA GLN A 218 -15.52 0.38 6.96
C GLN A 218 -14.83 1.07 8.15
N ARG A 219 -15.30 0.77 9.36
CA ARG A 219 -14.88 1.41 10.61
C ARG A 219 -13.35 1.46 10.74
N GLU A 220 -12.69 0.36 10.42
CA GLU A 220 -11.24 0.24 10.54
C GLU A 220 -10.46 1.16 9.58
N VAL A 221 -10.99 1.39 8.38
CA VAL A 221 -10.40 2.32 7.41
C VAL A 221 -10.68 3.76 7.84
N ARG A 222 -11.94 4.08 8.13
CA ARG A 222 -12.39 5.42 8.48
C ARG A 222 -11.73 5.95 9.75
N ASP A 223 -11.63 5.11 10.77
CA ASP A 223 -11.22 5.54 12.12
C ASP A 223 -9.71 5.41 12.35
N HIS A 224 -8.99 4.58 11.58
CA HIS A 224 -7.57 4.28 11.84
C HIS A 224 -6.60 4.56 10.68
N GLU A 225 -7.04 4.64 9.43
CA GLU A 225 -6.13 5.02 8.34
C GLU A 225 -6.01 6.54 8.21
N PRO A 226 -4.84 7.07 7.81
CA PRO A 226 -4.64 8.51 7.74
C PRO A 226 -5.66 9.16 6.82
N ARG A 227 -6.44 10.10 7.35
CA ARG A 227 -7.44 10.84 6.58
C ARG A 227 -6.83 11.54 5.35
N LEU A 228 -5.58 11.98 5.46
CA LEU A 228 -4.78 12.58 4.38
C LEU A 228 -4.54 11.61 3.21
N ALA A 229 -4.41 10.32 3.48
CA ALA A 229 -4.20 9.28 2.47
C ALA A 229 -5.52 8.78 1.83
N LEU A 230 -6.68 9.27 2.31
CA LEU A 230 -8.00 8.90 1.81
C LEU A 230 -8.70 10.05 1.06
N ASP A 231 -8.60 11.30 1.56
CA ASP A 231 -9.37 12.44 1.05
C ASP A 231 -8.90 12.96 -0.31
N GLY A 232 -9.66 12.66 -1.36
CA GLY A 232 -9.45 13.26 -2.68
C GLY A 232 -10.21 14.58 -2.88
N GLY A 233 -10.85 15.13 -1.84
CA GLY A 233 -11.68 16.34 -1.90
C GLY A 233 -13.13 16.04 -2.24
N THR A 234 -13.88 17.07 -2.66
CA THR A 234 -15.34 17.01 -2.85
C THR A 234 -15.81 15.87 -3.75
N ASP A 235 -15.08 15.58 -4.82
CA ASP A 235 -15.39 14.54 -5.80
C ASP A 235 -14.26 13.50 -5.96
N GLY A 236 -13.29 13.53 -5.03
CA GLY A 236 -12.14 12.62 -5.07
C GLY A 236 -11.06 13.00 -6.09
N LEU A 237 -11.22 14.08 -6.86
CA LEU A 237 -10.33 14.38 -7.99
C LEU A 237 -9.28 15.48 -7.72
N ASN A 238 -9.24 16.08 -6.52
CA ASN A 238 -8.39 17.25 -6.26
C ASN A 238 -6.89 16.99 -6.48
N PRO A 239 -6.29 15.90 -5.97
CA PRO A 239 -4.86 15.65 -6.19
C PRO A 239 -4.51 15.53 -7.68
N TYR A 240 -5.35 14.85 -8.47
CA TYR A 240 -5.12 14.72 -9.91
C TYR A 240 -5.19 16.07 -10.63
N ARG A 241 -6.14 16.95 -10.26
CA ARG A 241 -6.23 18.30 -10.83
C ARG A 241 -4.98 19.12 -10.55
N ILE A 242 -4.48 19.05 -9.32
CA ILE A 242 -3.27 19.77 -8.91
C ILE A 242 -2.06 19.21 -9.66
N MET A 243 -1.86 17.89 -9.65
CA MET A 243 -0.74 17.25 -10.35
C MET A 243 -0.81 17.50 -11.86
N ALA A 244 -1.99 17.41 -12.49
CA ALA A 244 -2.15 17.70 -13.91
C ALA A 244 -1.80 19.16 -14.26
N GLY A 245 -2.12 20.11 -13.38
CA GLY A 245 -1.69 21.51 -13.53
C GLY A 245 -0.20 21.74 -13.29
N GLN A 246 0.45 20.90 -12.48
CA GLN A 246 1.88 20.96 -12.17
C GLN A 246 2.76 20.25 -13.20
N LEU A 247 2.25 19.20 -13.87
CA LEU A 247 2.98 18.40 -14.86
C LEU A 247 3.70 19.25 -15.93
N PRO A 248 3.07 20.26 -16.56
CA PRO A 248 3.72 21.08 -17.58
C PRO A 248 4.77 22.04 -17.03
N LEU A 249 4.81 22.22 -15.71
CA LEU A 249 5.75 23.11 -15.01
C LEU A 249 7.05 22.39 -14.63
N LEU A 250 7.12 21.06 -14.77
CA LEU A 250 8.37 20.32 -14.61
C LEU A 250 9.37 20.71 -15.70
N GLU A 251 10.67 20.70 -15.37
CA GLU A 251 11.76 20.97 -16.32
C GLU A 251 11.61 20.15 -17.61
N ARG A 252 11.19 18.89 -17.47
CA ARG A 252 10.86 18.00 -18.58
C ARG A 252 9.66 17.14 -18.20
N LEU A 253 8.69 17.06 -19.11
CA LEU A 253 7.56 16.15 -18.97
C LEU A 253 8.06 14.68 -18.94
N PRO A 254 7.63 13.86 -17.95
CA PRO A 254 7.94 12.44 -17.92
C PRO A 254 7.47 11.71 -19.18
N ARG A 255 8.16 10.64 -19.55
CA ARG A 255 7.74 9.78 -20.68
C ARG A 255 6.56 8.89 -20.30
N VAL A 256 6.45 8.56 -19.02
CA VAL A 256 5.34 7.77 -18.46
C VAL A 256 4.80 8.49 -17.23
N VAL A 257 3.48 8.67 -17.17
CA VAL A 257 2.75 9.09 -15.97
C VAL A 257 1.70 8.04 -15.68
N ALA A 258 1.74 7.42 -14.51
CA ALA A 258 0.89 6.30 -14.14
C ALA A 258 0.26 6.54 -12.76
N TRP A 259 -1.07 6.67 -12.72
CA TRP A 259 -1.80 6.97 -11.50
C TRP A 259 -2.83 5.88 -11.21
N GLU A 260 -2.89 5.43 -9.95
CA GLU A 260 -4.06 4.69 -9.44
C GLU A 260 -5.25 5.65 -9.33
N VAL A 261 -6.46 5.12 -9.54
CA VAL A 261 -7.72 5.87 -9.51
C VAL A 261 -8.83 5.09 -8.79
N GLY A 262 -9.78 5.84 -8.23
CA GLY A 262 -11.01 5.27 -7.71
C GLY A 262 -11.88 4.68 -8.82
N ALA A 263 -12.74 3.73 -8.44
CA ALA A 263 -13.69 3.13 -9.38
C ALA A 263 -14.56 4.22 -10.04
N GLY A 264 -14.59 4.23 -11.37
CA GLY A 264 -15.36 5.20 -12.15
C GLY A 264 -14.67 6.54 -12.42
N GLN A 265 -13.48 6.79 -11.87
CA GLN A 265 -12.75 8.06 -12.06
C GLN A 265 -11.76 8.04 -13.26
N ALA A 266 -11.54 6.88 -13.87
CA ALA A 266 -10.48 6.69 -14.87
C ALA A 266 -10.58 7.67 -16.07
N GLU A 267 -11.77 7.85 -16.64
CA GLU A 267 -11.93 8.77 -17.79
C GLU A 267 -11.78 10.23 -17.40
N ASP A 268 -12.23 10.64 -16.21
CA ASP A 268 -12.05 12.01 -15.72
C ASP A 268 -10.56 12.33 -15.52
N VAL A 269 -9.82 11.39 -14.94
CA VAL A 269 -8.36 11.51 -14.75
C VAL A 269 -7.63 11.48 -16.10
N ALA A 270 -8.07 10.64 -17.05
CA ALA A 270 -7.53 10.65 -18.40
C ALA A 270 -7.77 11.99 -19.11
N ALA A 271 -8.94 12.62 -18.92
CA ALA A 271 -9.23 13.94 -19.47
C ALA A 271 -8.30 15.02 -18.90
N LEU A 272 -7.98 14.97 -17.59
CA LEU A 272 -6.99 15.85 -16.96
C LEU A 272 -5.60 15.67 -17.57
N LEU A 273 -5.17 14.42 -17.80
CA LEU A 273 -3.90 14.13 -18.46
C LEU A 273 -3.88 14.66 -19.90
N ARG A 274 -4.92 14.40 -20.70
CA ARG A 274 -5.05 14.94 -22.08
C ARG A 274 -4.99 16.46 -22.13
N ALA A 275 -5.50 17.15 -21.11
CA ALA A 275 -5.44 18.61 -21.03
C ALA A 275 -4.06 19.13 -20.59
N ALA A 276 -3.29 18.33 -19.85
CA ALA A 276 -1.98 18.73 -19.36
C ALA A 276 -0.89 18.68 -20.43
N ALA A 277 -0.94 17.72 -21.36
CA ALA A 277 0.08 17.56 -22.39
C ALA A 277 -0.39 16.73 -23.59
N ASP A 278 0.37 16.80 -24.68
CA ASP A 278 0.22 15.92 -25.85
C ASP A 278 0.85 14.54 -25.57
N TRP A 279 0.00 13.57 -25.22
CA TRP A 279 0.37 12.17 -25.03
C TRP A 279 0.20 11.37 -26.33
N GLN A 280 1.09 10.41 -26.59
CA GLN A 280 0.94 9.48 -27.72
C GLN A 280 -0.12 8.42 -27.44
N ASP A 281 -0.25 8.01 -26.18
CA ASP A 281 -1.15 6.95 -25.77
C ASP A 281 -1.64 7.18 -24.32
N ILE A 282 -2.88 6.80 -24.04
CA ILE A 282 -3.44 6.77 -22.69
C ILE A 282 -4.15 5.42 -22.51
N ARG A 283 -3.69 4.66 -21.53
CA ARG A 283 -4.16 3.30 -21.25
C ARG A 283 -4.88 3.24 -19.92
N PHE A 284 -5.83 2.32 -19.85
CA PHE A 284 -6.50 1.94 -18.60
C PHE A 284 -6.05 0.53 -18.21
N VAL A 285 -5.69 0.36 -16.93
CA VAL A 285 -5.41 -0.97 -16.36
C VAL A 285 -6.56 -1.35 -15.45
N LYS A 286 -7.18 -2.48 -15.77
CA LYS A 286 -8.29 -3.05 -15.01
C LYS A 286 -7.79 -3.91 -13.87
N ASP A 287 -8.52 -3.92 -12.76
CA ASP A 287 -8.36 -4.95 -11.73
C ASP A 287 -8.94 -6.29 -12.16
N TYR A 288 -8.83 -7.30 -11.29
CA TYR A 288 -9.37 -8.64 -11.53
C TYR A 288 -10.91 -8.68 -11.62
N ALA A 289 -11.60 -7.63 -11.17
CA ALA A 289 -13.05 -7.46 -11.31
C ALA A 289 -13.43 -6.72 -12.61
N GLY A 290 -12.46 -6.29 -13.42
CA GLY A 290 -12.68 -5.57 -14.67
C GLY A 290 -12.91 -4.06 -14.52
N ILE A 291 -12.68 -3.51 -13.32
CA ILE A 291 -12.84 -2.09 -13.00
C ILE A 291 -11.55 -1.37 -13.39
N ASP A 292 -11.66 -0.25 -14.10
CA ASP A 292 -10.50 0.59 -14.40
C ASP A 292 -9.97 1.22 -13.11
N ARG A 293 -8.75 0.82 -12.73
CA ARG A 293 -8.09 1.22 -11.49
C ARG A 293 -6.84 2.06 -11.72
N HIS A 294 -6.35 2.13 -12.94
CA HIS A 294 -5.17 2.92 -13.25
C HIS A 294 -5.29 3.60 -14.60
N VAL A 295 -4.73 4.80 -14.68
CA VAL A 295 -4.58 5.57 -15.92
C VAL A 295 -3.09 5.78 -16.17
N ILE A 296 -2.62 5.35 -17.35
CA ILE A 296 -1.21 5.47 -17.73
C ILE A 296 -1.10 6.24 -19.04
N ALA A 297 -0.50 7.42 -18.98
CA ALA A 297 -0.18 8.23 -20.14
C ALA A 297 1.28 8.01 -20.58
N ILE A 298 1.48 7.86 -21.90
CA ILE A 298 2.77 7.57 -22.51
C ILE A 298 3.05 8.61 -23.59
N LYS A 299 4.27 9.17 -23.55
CA LYS A 299 4.76 10.14 -24.53
C LYS A 299 5.67 9.51 -25.58
#